data_AF-A0A7J8D0B3-F1
#
_entry.id   AF-A0A7J8D0B3-F1
#
_cell.length_a   1.000
_cell.length_b   1.000
_cell.length_c   1.000
_cell.angle_alpha   90.00
_cell.angle_beta   90.00
_cell.angle_gamma   90.00
#
_symmetry.space_group_name_H-M   'P 1'
#
loop_
_entity.id
_entity.type
_entity.pdbx_description
1 polymer ?
#
loop_
_entity_poly.entity_id
_entity_poly.type
_entity_poly.pdbx_seq_one_letter_code
_entity_poly.pdbx_strand_id
1 'polypeptide(L)'
;MGVVGAFLRPVAWKLNQRRDISSWLPFCDGSHFFQHTGLSPLKFKAQETRTVALCTCKATQKPPYCDGTHRSERVQKAEVGSPL
;
A
#
# COMPACT_ATOMS: atom_id res chain seq x y z
N MET A 1 4.14 42.56 -5.69
CA MET A 1 4.57 41.24 -6.20
C MET A 1 5.08 40.45 -5.01
N GLY A 2 4.49 39.29 -4.69
CA GLY A 2 4.97 38.44 -3.59
C GLY A 2 3.86 37.79 -2.77
N VAL A 3 2.99 37.01 -3.41
CA VAL A 3 2.18 36.03 -2.67
C VAL A 3 3.13 34.94 -2.17
N VAL A 4 3.42 34.95 -0.88
CA VAL A 4 3.99 33.81 -0.17
C VAL A 4 2.95 32.70 -0.19
N GLY A 5 2.93 31.95 -1.29
CA GLY A 5 2.20 30.70 -1.38
C GLY A 5 2.78 29.74 -0.36
N ALA A 6 2.02 29.47 0.70
CA ALA A 6 2.25 28.30 1.53
C ALA A 6 2.24 27.10 0.58
N PHE A 7 3.44 26.62 0.22
CA PHE A 7 3.61 25.33 -0.41
C PHE A 7 2.94 24.34 0.53
N LEU A 8 1.75 23.90 0.17
CA LEU A 8 1.13 22.71 0.73
C LEU A 8 2.17 21.62 0.51
N ARG A 9 2.98 21.34 1.54
CA ARG A 9 3.86 20.18 1.54
C ARG A 9 2.90 19.00 1.36
N PRO A 10 2.92 18.28 0.22
CA PRO A 10 2.12 17.08 0.15
C PRO A 10 2.69 16.20 1.25
N VAL A 11 1.87 15.90 2.25
CA VAL A 11 2.15 14.82 3.19
C VAL A 11 2.22 13.59 2.29
N ALA A 12 3.43 13.23 1.90
CA ALA A 12 3.67 12.02 1.15
C ALA A 12 3.44 10.88 2.13
N TRP A 13 2.18 10.50 2.28
CA TRP A 13 1.79 9.24 2.89
C TRP A 13 2.35 8.16 1.98
N LYS A 14 3.59 7.71 2.25
CA LYS A 14 4.25 6.66 1.49
C LYS A 14 3.48 5.38 1.76
N LEU A 15 2.47 5.14 0.93
CA LEU A 15 1.60 3.99 1.00
C LEU A 15 2.43 2.71 0.91
N ASN A 16 1.98 1.72 1.66
CA ASN A 16 2.56 0.40 1.82
C ASN A 16 2.81 -0.30 0.46
N GLN A 17 4.05 -0.27 -0.03
CA GLN A 17 4.50 -0.94 -1.27
C GLN A 17 5.43 -2.14 -1.02
N ARG A 18 5.66 -2.52 0.24
CA ARG A 18 6.53 -3.63 0.59
C ARG A 18 5.72 -4.92 0.73
N ARG A 19 6.08 -5.91 -0.08
CA ARG A 19 5.38 -7.21 -0.21
C ARG A 19 5.81 -8.23 0.85
N ASP A 20 6.78 -7.87 1.68
CA ASP A 20 7.60 -8.72 2.55
C ASP A 20 7.28 -8.60 4.05
N ILE A 21 6.47 -7.62 4.44
CA ILE A 21 6.39 -7.20 5.84
C ILE A 21 5.07 -7.60 6.52
N SER A 22 4.26 -8.51 5.95
CA SER A 22 3.11 -9.01 6.72
C SER A 22 2.85 -10.47 6.44
N SER A 23 2.79 -11.25 7.52
CA SER A 23 2.39 -12.65 7.46
C SER A 23 0.89 -12.78 7.11
N TRP A 24 0.08 -11.77 7.45
CA TRP A 24 -1.38 -11.81 7.35
C TRP A 24 -1.94 -10.90 6.24
N LEU A 25 -1.25 -10.86 5.09
CA LEU A 25 -1.77 -10.18 3.90
C LEU A 25 -3.22 -10.66 3.63
N PRO A 26 -4.19 -9.73 3.51
CA PRO A 26 -4.04 -8.31 3.19
C PRO A 26 -3.93 -7.34 4.38
N PHE A 27 -4.09 -7.81 5.61
CA PHE A 27 -4.14 -6.99 6.83
C PHE A 27 -2.74 -6.70 7.42
N CYS A 28 -2.71 -5.80 8.39
CA CYS A 28 -1.49 -5.45 9.11
C CYS A 28 -1.39 -6.27 10.40
N ASP A 29 -0.25 -6.92 10.60
CA ASP A 29 0.14 -7.71 11.78
C ASP A 29 1.11 -6.95 12.71
N GLY A 30 1.54 -5.75 12.33
CA GLY A 30 2.47 -4.92 13.12
C GLY A 30 3.95 -5.17 12.81
N SER A 31 4.28 -6.13 11.93
CA SER A 31 5.66 -6.42 11.50
C SER A 31 6.40 -5.19 10.95
N HIS A 32 5.70 -4.22 10.37
CA HIS A 32 6.28 -2.96 9.88
C HIS A 32 6.96 -2.12 10.98
N PHE A 33 6.50 -2.26 12.23
CA PHE A 33 7.07 -1.62 13.40
C PHE A 33 8.37 -2.31 13.83
N PHE A 34 8.35 -3.64 13.98
CA PHE A 34 9.50 -4.42 14.43
C PHE A 34 10.66 -4.44 13.41
N GLN A 35 10.35 -4.35 12.13
CA GLN A 35 11.35 -4.28 11.05
C GLN A 35 11.83 -2.84 10.76
N HIS A 36 11.39 -1.84 11.53
CA HIS A 36 11.78 -0.42 11.39
C HIS A 36 11.68 0.11 9.95
N THR A 37 10.64 -0.30 9.23
CA THR A 37 10.53 -0.04 7.78
C THR A 37 10.15 1.40 7.42
N GLY A 38 9.75 2.20 8.41
CA GLY A 38 9.21 3.55 8.21
C GLY A 38 7.86 3.58 7.49
N LEU A 39 7.24 2.42 7.25
CA LEU A 39 5.93 2.30 6.65
C LEU A 39 4.83 2.36 7.70
N SER A 40 3.64 2.81 7.29
CA SER A 40 2.44 2.79 8.12
C SER A 40 1.31 2.08 7.38
N PRO A 41 0.47 1.31 8.08
CA PRO A 41 -0.66 0.63 7.47
C PRO A 41 -1.71 1.64 7.01
N LEU A 42 -2.38 1.33 5.91
CA LEU A 42 -3.54 2.09 5.47
C LEU A 42 -4.74 1.73 6.35
N LYS A 43 -5.16 2.68 7.18
CA LYS A 43 -6.44 2.56 7.90
C LYS A 43 -7.58 2.79 6.91
N PHE A 44 -8.50 1.83 6.81
CA PHE A 44 -9.71 1.99 6.01
C PHE A 44 -10.93 1.47 6.79
N LYS A 45 -12.09 2.08 6.54
CA LYS A 45 -13.38 1.63 7.06
C LYS A 45 -14.26 1.27 5.87
N ALA A 46 -14.77 0.04 5.83
CA ALA A 46 -15.73 -0.35 4.81
C ALA A 46 -17.03 0.47 5.00
N GLN A 47 -17.50 1.09 3.91
CA GLN A 47 -18.74 1.87 3.94
C GLN A 47 -19.98 1.00 3.81
N GLU A 48 -19.84 -0.16 3.17
CA GLU A 48 -20.94 -1.07 2.84
C GLU A 48 -20.49 -2.52 3.05
N THR A 49 -21.44 -3.38 3.42
CA THR A 49 -21.22 -4.82 3.55
C THR A 49 -21.29 -5.46 2.17
N ARG A 50 -20.12 -5.81 1.63
CA ARG A 50 -20.00 -6.49 0.34
C ARG A 50 -18.72 -7.30 0.27
N THR A 51 -18.73 -8.33 -0.58
CA THR A 51 -17.53 -9.09 -0.91
C THR A 51 -16.67 -8.28 -1.87
N VAL A 52 -15.44 -7.99 -1.48
CA VAL A 52 -14.47 -7.24 -2.29
C VAL A 52 -13.12 -7.94 -2.29
N ALA A 53 -12.39 -7.84 -3.41
CA ALA A 53 -11.01 -8.31 -3.48
C ALA A 53 -10.07 -7.22 -2.95
N LEU A 54 -9.28 -7.55 -1.92
CA LEU A 54 -8.24 -6.68 -1.38
C LEU A 54 -6.89 -6.98 -2.03
N CYS A 55 -6.03 -5.97 -2.10
CA CYS A 55 -4.73 -6.10 -2.74
C CYS A 55 -3.70 -6.79 -1.82
N THR A 56 -3.15 -7.91 -2.31
CA THR A 56 -2.02 -8.62 -1.69
C THR A 56 -0.68 -8.32 -2.38
N CYS A 57 -0.69 -8.02 -3.68
CA CYS A 57 0.54 -7.73 -4.45
C CYS A 57 1.19 -6.36 -4.16
N LYS A 58 0.52 -5.48 -3.41
CA LYS A 58 0.98 -4.11 -3.05
C LYS A 58 1.35 -3.19 -4.23
N ALA A 59 0.96 -3.54 -5.45
CA ALA A 59 1.16 -2.75 -6.67
C ALA A 59 -0.11 -2.02 -7.16
N THR A 60 -1.23 -2.15 -6.43
CA THR A 60 -2.52 -1.55 -6.83
C THR A 60 -2.41 -0.03 -6.88
N GLN A 61 -3.05 0.57 -7.88
CA GLN A 61 -3.27 2.01 -7.98
C GLN A 61 -4.52 2.45 -7.21
N LYS A 62 -5.34 1.51 -6.71
CA LYS A 62 -6.58 1.77 -5.97
C LYS A 62 -6.57 1.11 -4.58
N PRO A 63 -5.63 1.46 -3.69
CA PRO A 63 -5.58 0.87 -2.35
C PRO A 63 -6.87 1.19 -1.56
N PRO A 64 -7.39 0.24 -0.75
CA PRO A 64 -6.86 -1.09 -0.44
C PRO A 64 -7.28 -2.20 -1.41
N TYR A 65 -8.00 -1.87 -2.49
CA TYR A 65 -8.66 -2.82 -3.37
C TYR A 65 -7.73 -3.41 -4.45
N CYS A 66 -8.06 -4.60 -4.92
CA CYS A 66 -7.45 -5.20 -6.09
C CYS A 66 -7.98 -4.54 -7.37
N ASP A 67 -7.08 -4.07 -8.22
CA ASP A 67 -7.37 -3.42 -9.50
C ASP A 67 -6.92 -4.24 -10.72
N GLY A 68 -6.45 -5.47 -10.48
CA GLY A 68 -5.92 -6.34 -11.54
C GLY A 68 -4.42 -6.14 -11.84
N THR A 69 -3.74 -5.16 -11.23
CA THR A 69 -2.29 -4.92 -11.45
C THR A 69 -1.43 -6.16 -11.15
N HIS A 70 -1.90 -7.06 -10.29
CA HIS A 70 -1.25 -8.34 -10.01
C HIS A 70 -1.04 -9.22 -11.26
N ARG A 71 -1.84 -9.03 -12.32
CA ARG A 71 -1.72 -9.79 -13.58
C ARG A 71 -0.66 -9.23 -14.52
N SER A 72 -0.11 -8.05 -14.23
CA SER A 72 0.95 -7.47 -15.04
C SER A 72 2.20 -8.33 -14.97
N GLU A 73 2.91 -8.40 -16.09
CA GLU A 73 4.11 -9.21 -16.23
C GLU A 73 5.19 -8.81 -15.18
N ARG A 74 5.32 -7.50 -14.90
CA ARG A 74 6.23 -6.99 -13.86
C ARG A 74 5.95 -7.62 -12.49
N VAL A 75 4.68 -7.77 -12.13
CA VAL A 75 4.31 -8.34 -10.81
C VAL A 75 4.43 -9.85 -10.80
N GLN A 76 4.08 -10.52 -11.91
CA GLN A 76 4.15 -11.98 -12.05
C GLN A 76 5.59 -12.51 -12.07
N LYS A 77 6.53 -11.76 -12.64
CA LYS A 77 7.96 -12.14 -12.70
C LYS A 77 8.73 -11.86 -11.42
N ALA A 78 8.15 -11.11 -10.50
CA ALA A 78 8.87 -10.68 -9.31
C ALA A 78 8.74 -11.70 -8.17
N GLU A 79 9.83 -11.89 -7.45
CA GLU A 79 9.89 -12.83 -6.32
C GLU A 79 8.94 -12.40 -5.18
N VAL A 80 8.22 -13.38 -4.62
CA VAL A 80 7.33 -13.16 -3.47
C VAL A 80 8.19 -12.83 -2.26
N GLY A 81 7.86 -11.75 -1.55
CA GLY A 81 8.69 -11.27 -0.43
C GLY A 81 9.87 -10.39 -0.86
N SER A 82 9.96 -10.03 -2.14
CA SER A 82 10.94 -9.06 -2.64
C SER A 82 10.23 -7.79 -3.16
N PRO A 83 10.90 -6.62 -3.14
CA PRO A 83 10.41 -5.41 -3.82
C PRO A 83 10.14 -5.62 -5.32
N LEU A 84 9.33 -4.75 -5.92
CA LEU A 84 8.96 -4.73 -7.36
C LEU A 84 9.84 -3.81 -8.21
#